data_AF-A0A1E3PXW6-F1
#
_entry.id   AF-A0A1E3PXW6-F1
#
_cell.length_a   1.000
_cell.length_b   1.000
_cell.length_c   1.000
_cell.angle_alpha   90.00
_cell.angle_beta   90.00
_cell.angle_gamma   90.00
#
_symmetry.space_group_name_H-M   'P 1'
#
loop_
_entity.id
_entity.type
_entity.pdbx_description
1 polymer ?
#
loop_
_entity_poly.entity_id
_entity_poly.type
_entity_poly.pdbx_seq_one_letter_code
_entity_poly.pdbx_strand_id
1 'polypeptide(L)'
;LSVRSVSGRHHTHHHHSSAHTQKKRRGNLPKHVTDILRNWLNAHVQHPYPTEEEKTTFMQQTGLTMNQISNWFINARRRRL
;
A
#
# COMPACT_ATOMS: atom_id res chain seq x y z
N LEU A 1 2.61 14.17 -22.54
CA LEU A 1 3.71 13.22 -22.27
C LEU A 1 3.13 11.99 -21.58
N SER A 2 2.68 11.01 -22.38
CA SER A 2 2.14 9.73 -21.91
C SER A 2 2.92 8.62 -22.61
N VAL A 3 3.71 7.87 -21.84
CA VAL A 3 4.24 6.50 -22.06
C VAL A 3 4.88 6.13 -20.70
N ARG A 4 4.78 4.95 -20.11
CA ARG A 4 4.72 3.62 -20.72
C ARG A 4 4.26 2.59 -19.68
N SER A 5 3.55 1.59 -20.20
CA SER A 5 3.24 0.30 -19.59
C SER A 5 4.51 -0.50 -19.28
N VAL A 6 4.56 -1.23 -18.16
CA VAL A 6 5.47 -2.38 -17.99
C VAL A 6 4.72 -3.50 -17.29
N SER A 7 4.28 -4.47 -18.10
CA SER A 7 3.90 -5.80 -17.62
C SER A 7 5.17 -6.61 -17.38
N GLY A 8 5.31 -7.16 -16.18
CA GLY A 8 6.26 -8.21 -15.84
C GLY A 8 5.65 -9.12 -14.79
N ARG A 9 5.01 -10.20 -15.23
CA ARG A 9 4.47 -11.27 -14.39
C ARG A 9 5.43 -12.46 -14.45
N HIS A 10 5.91 -12.94 -13.31
CA HIS A 10 6.27 -14.34 -13.12
C HIS A 10 5.35 -14.93 -12.04
N HIS A 11 4.80 -16.12 -12.32
CA HIS A 11 3.83 -16.85 -11.49
C HIS A 11 4.52 -18.03 -10.81
N THR A 12 4.10 -18.37 -9.58
CA THR A 12 3.77 -19.75 -9.16
C THR A 12 2.76 -19.72 -8.00
N HIS A 13 2.07 -20.85 -7.82
CA HIS A 13 0.67 -21.00 -7.40
C HIS A 13 0.45 -21.15 -5.88
N HIS A 14 -0.68 -20.64 -5.38
CA HIS A 14 -1.46 -21.27 -4.31
C HIS A 14 -2.97 -21.02 -4.51
N HIS A 15 -3.76 -22.07 -4.29
CA HIS A 15 -5.21 -22.17 -4.51
C HIS A 15 -6.05 -21.23 -3.61
N HIS A 16 -7.00 -20.49 -4.19
CA HIS A 16 -8.42 -20.56 -3.81
C HIS A 16 -9.32 -19.72 -4.73
N SER A 17 -10.33 -20.39 -5.26
CA SER A 17 -11.70 -19.93 -5.57
C SER A 17 -11.93 -18.58 -6.26
N SER A 18 -12.44 -18.71 -7.49
CA SER A 18 -13.18 -17.76 -8.28
C SER A 18 -14.13 -16.87 -7.46
N ALA A 19 -13.77 -15.60 -7.30
CA ALA A 19 -14.73 -14.53 -7.03
C ALA A 19 -14.37 -13.34 -7.93
N HIS A 20 -15.15 -13.17 -8.99
CA HIS A 20 -15.16 -11.97 -9.83
C HIS A 20 -15.69 -10.80 -9.00
N THR A 21 -14.87 -10.27 -8.09
CA THR A 21 -15.15 -8.98 -7.46
C THR A 21 -14.77 -7.90 -8.46
N GLN A 22 -15.79 -7.27 -9.00
CA GLN A 22 -15.71 -6.05 -9.81
C GLN A 22 -14.62 -5.14 -9.25
N LYS A 23 -13.51 -4.99 -9.98
CA LYS A 23 -12.43 -4.06 -9.63
C LYS A 23 -12.98 -2.65 -9.73
N LYS A 24 -13.70 -2.19 -8.69
CA LYS A 24 -13.99 -0.78 -8.46
C LYS A 24 -12.68 -0.04 -8.68
N ARG A 25 -12.70 0.95 -9.58
CA ARG A 25 -11.55 1.83 -9.82
C ARG A 25 -11.04 2.27 -8.46
N ARG A 26 -9.74 2.07 -8.21
CA ARG A 26 -9.10 2.46 -6.95
C ARG A 26 -9.17 3.99 -6.86
N GLY A 27 -10.16 4.50 -6.12
CA GLY A 27 -10.17 5.88 -5.68
C GLY A 27 -8.97 6.15 -4.78
N ASN A 28 -8.63 7.43 -4.62
CA ASN A 28 -7.64 7.83 -3.62
C ASN A 28 -8.07 7.36 -2.23
N LEU A 29 -7.10 7.02 -1.38
CA LEU A 29 -7.39 6.70 0.01
C LEU A 29 -8.02 7.92 0.72
N PRO A 30 -8.94 7.72 1.67
CA PRO A 30 -9.50 8.81 2.46
C PRO A 30 -8.40 9.63 3.15
N LYS A 31 -8.64 10.95 3.32
CA LYS A 31 -7.64 11.86 3.90
C LYS A 31 -7.15 11.39 5.27
N HIS A 32 -8.05 10.97 6.16
CA HIS A 32 -7.70 10.49 7.50
C HIS A 32 -6.73 9.31 7.46
N VAL A 33 -6.95 8.35 6.55
CA VAL A 33 -6.04 7.20 6.34
C VAL A 33 -4.67 7.69 5.91
N THR A 34 -4.63 8.58 4.91
CA THR A 34 -3.35 9.10 4.42
C THR A 34 -2.61 9.94 5.45
N ASP A 35 -3.33 10.64 6.34
CA ASP A 35 -2.71 11.47 7.37
C ASP A 35 -2.01 10.61 8.43
N ILE A 36 -2.63 9.51 8.87
CA ILE A 36 -2.02 8.53 9.80
C ILE A 36 -0.69 8.00 9.21
N LEU A 37 -0.73 7.51 7.98
CA LEU A 37 0.44 6.90 7.34
C LEU A 37 1.55 7.92 7.03
N ARG A 38 1.17 9.15 6.64
CA ARG A 38 2.12 10.24 6.41
C ARG A 38 2.76 10.72 7.70
N ASN A 39 2.00 10.79 8.79
CA ASN A 39 2.52 11.21 10.08
C ASN A 39 3.64 10.27 10.53
N TRP A 40 3.40 8.96 10.46
CA TRP A 40 4.44 7.98 10.77
C TRP A 40 5.66 8.13 9.84
N LEU A 41 5.44 8.28 8.53
CA LEU A 41 6.54 8.43 7.55
C LEU A 41 7.40 9.66 7.84
N ASN A 42 6.79 10.78 8.21
CA ASN A 42 7.49 12.02 8.55
C ASN A 42 8.29 11.88 9.86
N ALA A 43 7.80 11.08 10.81
CA ALA A 43 8.53 10.78 12.04
C ALA A 43 9.73 9.84 11.80
N HIS A 44 9.66 9.00 10.75
CA HIS A 44 10.67 7.96 10.43
C HIS A 44 11.44 8.26 9.14
N VAL A 45 11.72 9.52 8.84
CA VAL A 45 12.42 9.92 7.59
C VAL A 45 13.80 9.28 7.42
N GLN A 46 14.50 9.00 8.53
CA GLN A 46 15.82 8.35 8.50
C GLN A 46 15.73 6.86 8.15
N HIS A 47 14.68 6.17 8.62
CA HIS A 47 14.45 4.75 8.38
C HIS A 47 12.97 4.46 8.12
N PRO A 48 12.46 4.75 6.91
CA PRO A 48 11.04 4.74 6.58
C PRO A 48 10.47 3.34 6.30
N TYR A 49 10.93 2.32 7.02
CA TYR A 49 10.54 0.93 6.84
C TYR A 49 9.75 0.45 8.06
N PRO A 50 8.41 0.45 8.00
CA PRO A 50 7.61 0.03 9.14
C PRO A 50 7.77 -1.47 9.38
N THR A 51 7.82 -1.86 10.66
CA THR A 51 7.84 -3.25 11.10
C THR A 51 6.48 -3.93 10.85
N GLU A 52 6.42 -5.26 10.97
CA GLU A 52 5.15 -5.99 10.84
C GLU A 52 4.12 -5.58 11.92
N GLU A 53 4.59 -5.26 13.13
CA GLU A 53 3.76 -4.79 14.24
C GLU A 53 3.16 -3.40 13.95
N GLU A 54 3.98 -2.49 13.43
CA GLU A 54 3.51 -1.15 13.03
C GLU A 54 2.51 -1.24 11.88
N LYS A 55 2.78 -2.10 10.88
CA LYS A 55 1.81 -2.34 9.80
C LYS A 55 0.50 -2.90 10.33
N THR A 56 0.54 -3.82 11.29
CA THR A 56 -0.66 -4.37 11.94
C THR A 56 -1.44 -3.28 12.67
N THR A 57 -0.75 -2.37 13.35
CA THR A 57 -1.35 -1.20 14.00
C THR A 57 -2.05 -0.29 12.97
N PHE A 58 -1.42 -0.04 11.81
CA PHE A 58 -2.08 0.72 10.73
C PHE A 58 -3.30 0.01 10.17
N MET A 59 -3.28 -1.31 10.02
CA MET A 59 -4.45 -2.07 9.57
C MET A 59 -5.64 -1.84 10.51
N GLN A 60 -5.42 -1.89 11.82
CA GLN A 60 -6.46 -1.66 12.83
C GLN A 60 -7.01 -0.23 12.76
N GLN A 61 -6.14 0.76 12.57
CA GLN A 61 -6.54 2.18 12.54
C GLN A 61 -7.21 2.60 11.23
N THR A 62 -6.75 2.08 10.09
CA THR A 62 -7.19 2.55 8.77
C THR A 62 -8.16 1.61 8.06
N GLY A 63 -8.36 0.40 8.60
CA GLY A 63 -9.14 -0.66 7.94
C GLY A 63 -8.54 -1.17 6.63
N LEU A 64 -7.25 -0.88 6.39
CA LEU A 64 -6.56 -1.35 5.18
C LEU A 64 -5.96 -2.73 5.43
N THR A 65 -5.79 -3.50 4.35
CA THR A 65 -5.07 -4.76 4.38
C THR A 65 -3.56 -4.55 4.46
N MET A 66 -2.84 -5.54 4.99
CA MET A 66 -1.37 -5.56 5.07
C MET A 66 -0.70 -5.20 3.74
N ASN A 67 -1.21 -5.77 2.64
CA ASN A 67 -0.71 -5.51 1.30
C ASN A 67 -0.98 -4.07 0.84
N GLN A 68 -2.12 -3.46 1.19
CA GLN A 68 -2.38 -2.05 0.88
C GLN A 68 -1.43 -1.12 1.63
N ILE A 69 -1.20 -1.38 2.92
CA ILE A 69 -0.24 -0.64 3.75
C ILE A 69 1.17 -0.74 3.17
N SER A 70 1.64 -1.96 2.89
CA SER A 70 2.96 -2.21 2.31
C SER A 70 3.15 -1.50 0.97
N ASN A 71 2.18 -1.62 0.06
CA ASN A 71 2.22 -0.94 -1.23
C ASN A 71 2.16 0.58 -1.11
N TRP A 72 1.43 1.11 -0.11
CA TRP A 72 1.38 2.53 0.14
C TRP A 72 2.76 3.04 0.57
N PHE A 73 3.41 2.40 1.54
CA PHE A 73 4.73 2.81 2.02
C PHE A 73 5.83 2.72 0.95
N ILE A 74 5.80 1.68 0.11
CA ILE A 74 6.71 1.57 -1.04
C ILE A 74 6.56 2.78 -1.98
N ASN A 75 5.32 3.12 -2.34
CA ASN A 75 5.06 4.23 -3.26
C ASN A 75 5.28 5.60 -2.62
N ALA A 76 4.97 5.75 -1.32
CA ALA A 76 5.14 6.98 -0.59
C ALA A 76 6.63 7.33 -0.45
N ARG A 77 7.48 6.35 -0.12
CA ARG A 77 8.93 6.50 -0.10
C ARG A 77 9.48 6.95 -1.44
N ARG A 78 9.16 6.25 -2.53
CA ARG A 78 9.60 6.61 -3.90
C ARG A 78 9.23 8.02 -4.36
N ARG A 79 8.25 8.66 -3.71
CA ARG A 79 7.80 10.04 -4.03
C ARG A 79 8.40 11.09 -3.09
N ARG A 80 8.88 10.69 -1.92
CA ARG A 80 9.33 11.57 -0.82
C ARG A 80 10.84 11.49 -0.59
N LEU A 81 11.48 10.43 -1.11
CA LEU A 81 12.90 10.11 -1.08
C LEU A 81 13.31 9.68 -2.49
#